data_AF-A0A350CRD2-F1
#
_entry.id   AF-A0A350CRD2-F1
#
_cell.length_a   1.000
_cell.length_b   1.000
_cell.length_c   1.000
_cell.angle_alpha   90.00
_cell.angle_beta   90.00
_cell.angle_gamma   90.00
#
_symmetry.space_group_name_H-M   'P 1'
#
loop_
_entity.id
_entity.type
_entity.pdbx_description
1 polymer ?
#
loop_
_entity_poly.entity_id
_entity_poly.type
_entity_poly.pdbx_seq_one_letter_code
_entity_poly.pdbx_strand_id
1 'polypeptide(L)'
;MDGTLLTSIRSAERVWSAWATRHGLDVETFLPTLHGKRTHDTIRQLGLPGVDPIAEAAWITAAEIEDVADIEAIEGASAFIASLPP
;
A
#
# COMPACT_ATOMS: atom_id res chain seq x y z
N MET A 1 -14.27 -8.75 12.18
CA MET A 1 -12.88 -8.47 12.59
C MET A 1 -12.17 -8.09 11.29
N ASP A 2 -12.36 -6.84 10.86
CA ASP A 2 -12.09 -6.43 9.47
C ASP A 2 -11.37 -5.07 9.39
N GLY A 3 -10.98 -4.50 10.55
CA GLY A 3 -10.44 -3.15 10.63
C GLY A 3 -9.00 -2.99 10.13
N THR A 4 -8.13 -4.00 10.27
CA THR A 4 -6.71 -3.93 9.87
C THR A 4 -6.47 -4.24 8.39
N LEU A 5 -7.32 -5.05 7.76
CA LEU A 5 -7.21 -5.37 6.34
C LEU A 5 -7.89 -4.31 5.46
N LEU A 6 -9.05 -3.78 5.88
CA LEU A 6 -9.73 -2.73 5.12
C LEU A 6 -8.96 -1.40 5.17
N THR A 7 -8.33 -1.06 6.31
CA THR A 7 -7.47 0.13 6.41
C THR A 7 -6.21 -0.01 5.55
N SER A 8 -5.58 -1.20 5.52
CA SER A 8 -4.40 -1.43 4.68
C SER A 8 -4.72 -1.46 3.18
N ILE A 9 -5.91 -1.91 2.77
CA ILE A 9 -6.36 -1.83 1.36
C ILE A 9 -6.48 -0.38 0.90
N ARG A 10 -7.14 0.49 1.70
CA ARG A 10 -7.29 1.91 1.33
C ARG A 10 -5.95 2.64 1.29
N SER A 11 -5.07 2.31 2.23
CA SER A 11 -3.72 2.87 2.24
C SER A 11 -2.93 2.47 0.98
N ALA A 12 -2.93 1.18 0.64
CA ALA A 12 -2.32 0.68 -0.58
C ALA A 12 -2.92 1.36 -1.82
N GLU A 13 -4.25 1.44 -1.96
CA GLU A 13 -4.89 2.09 -3.09
C GLU A 13 -4.43 3.55 -3.29
N ARG A 14 -4.27 4.33 -2.20
CA ARG A 14 -3.75 5.70 -2.29
C ARG A 14 -2.30 5.75 -2.77
N VAL A 15 -1.43 4.95 -2.16
CA VAL A 15 -0.01 4.93 -2.50
C VAL A 15 0.18 4.51 -3.97
N TRP A 16 -0.53 3.46 -4.39
CA TRP A 16 -0.47 2.99 -5.77
C TRP A 16 -1.11 3.96 -6.76
N SER A 17 -2.15 4.70 -6.37
CA SER A 17 -2.72 5.78 -7.20
C SER A 17 -1.71 6.91 -7.43
N ALA A 18 -1.01 7.32 -6.37
CA ALA A 18 0.02 8.36 -6.45
C ALA A 18 1.20 7.89 -7.32
N TRP A 19 1.62 6.64 -7.13
CA TRP A 19 2.66 6.01 -7.94
C TRP A 19 2.27 5.95 -9.43
N ALA A 20 1.08 5.44 -9.73
CA ALA A 20 0.55 5.32 -11.08
C ALA A 20 0.48 6.69 -11.77
N THR A 21 -0.03 7.70 -11.08
CA THR A 21 -0.10 9.08 -11.59
C THR A 21 1.29 9.64 -11.93
N ARG A 22 2.29 9.41 -11.06
CA ARG A 22 3.68 9.84 -11.29
C ARG A 22 4.29 9.20 -12.54
N HIS A 23 3.89 7.97 -12.86
CA HIS A 23 4.38 7.22 -14.02
C HIS A 23 3.46 7.33 -15.25
N GLY A 24 2.44 8.19 -15.21
CA GLY A 24 1.53 8.43 -16.33
C GLY A 24 0.59 7.25 -16.64
N LEU A 25 0.36 6.37 -15.66
CA LEU A 25 -0.59 5.27 -15.76
C LEU A 25 -1.99 5.75 -15.42
N ASP A 26 -2.98 5.18 -16.09
CA ASP A 26 -4.38 5.38 -15.76
C ASP A 26 -4.74 4.59 -14.49
N VAL A 27 -5.03 5.31 -13.41
CA VAL A 27 -5.28 4.74 -12.08
C VAL A 27 -6.47 3.78 -12.08
N GLU A 28 -7.55 4.14 -12.78
CA GLU A 28 -8.81 3.36 -12.79
C GLU A 28 -8.62 1.98 -13.44
N THR A 29 -7.78 1.91 -14.49
CA THR A 29 -7.47 0.64 -15.15
C THR A 29 -6.34 -0.12 -14.46
N PHE A 30 -5.46 0.58 -13.76
CA PHE A 30 -4.29 0.00 -13.10
C PHE A 30 -4.61 -0.63 -11.74
N LEU A 31 -5.31 0.07 -10.85
CA LEU A 31 -5.57 -0.39 -9.47
C LEU A 31 -6.21 -1.80 -9.39
N PRO A 32 -7.20 -2.17 -10.24
CA PRO A 32 -7.80 -3.50 -10.20
C PRO A 32 -6.82 -4.66 -10.47
N THR A 33 -5.62 -4.36 -11.00
CA THR A 33 -4.60 -5.37 -11.33
C THR A 33 -3.66 -5.74 -10.17
N LEU A 34 -3.75 -5.02 -9.05
CA LEU A 34 -2.75 -5.07 -7.96
C LEU A 34 -2.94 -6.23 -6.96
N HIS A 35 -4.04 -6.97 -7.02
CA HIS A 35 -4.37 -7.96 -6.01
C HIS A 35 -3.48 -9.22 -6.08
N GLY A 36 -2.95 -9.63 -4.92
CA GLY A 36 -2.30 -10.94 -4.72
C GLY A 36 -0.91 -11.09 -5.36
N LYS A 37 -0.30 -10.01 -5.83
CA LYS A 37 1.04 -10.01 -6.43
C LYS A 37 2.05 -9.25 -5.56
N ARG A 38 3.33 -9.59 -5.69
CA ARG A 38 4.40 -8.80 -5.06
C ARG A 38 4.58 -7.49 -5.81
N THR A 39 4.76 -6.40 -5.08
CA THR A 39 4.95 -5.02 -5.60
C THR A 39 5.97 -4.95 -6.74
N HIS A 40 7.16 -5.52 -6.57
CA HIS A 40 8.21 -5.48 -7.61
C HIS A 40 7.86 -6.31 -8.85
N ASP A 41 7.11 -7.40 -8.71
CA ASP A 41 6.67 -8.20 -9.86
C ASP A 41 5.66 -7.42 -10.69
N THR A 42 4.74 -6.71 -10.03
CA THR A 42 3.80 -5.81 -10.69
C THR A 42 4.51 -4.69 -11.44
N ILE A 43 5.47 -4.01 -10.81
CA ILE A 43 6.23 -2.93 -11.45
C ILE A 43 7.04 -3.47 -12.64
N ARG A 44 7.69 -4.63 -12.47
CA ARG A 44 8.47 -5.27 -13.54
C ARG A 44 7.62 -5.66 -14.74
N GLN A 45 6.38 -6.13 -14.52
CA GLN A 45 5.45 -6.51 -15.59
C GLN A 45 5.02 -5.33 -16.47
N LEU A 46 5.05 -4.10 -15.95
CA LEU A 46 4.68 -2.90 -16.71
C LEU A 46 5.71 -2.52 -17.77
N GLY A 47 6.97 -2.97 -17.62
CA GLY A 47 8.02 -2.72 -18.61
C GLY A 47 8.31 -1.23 -18.87
N LEU A 48 8.10 -0.37 -17.86
CA LEU A 48 8.27 1.07 -17.98
C LEU A 48 9.74 1.45 -18.26
N PRO A 49 10.01 2.31 -19.26
CA PRO A 49 11.37 2.68 -19.62
C PRO A 49 12.04 3.51 -18.52
N GLY A 50 13.25 3.12 -18.11
CA GLY A 50 14.03 3.85 -17.10
C GLY A 50 13.55 3.71 -15.67
N VAL A 51 12.58 2.80 -15.43
CA VAL A 51 12.06 2.51 -14.09
C VAL A 51 12.79 1.29 -13.52
N ASP A 52 13.33 1.42 -12.31
CA ASP A 52 13.89 0.30 -11.55
C ASP A 52 12.82 -0.30 -10.63
N PRO A 53 12.34 -1.53 -10.89
CA PRO A 53 11.31 -2.17 -10.09
C PRO A 53 11.66 -2.33 -8.61
N ILE A 54 12.94 -2.45 -8.27
CA ILE A 54 13.37 -2.63 -6.87
C ILE A 54 13.32 -1.30 -6.13
N ALA A 55 13.83 -0.23 -6.74
CA ALA A 55 13.80 1.11 -6.14
C ALA A 55 12.37 1.62 -5.98
N GLU A 56 11.52 1.43 -6.99
CA GLU A 56 10.10 1.82 -6.91
C GLU A 56 9.34 0.97 -5.89
N ALA A 57 9.61 -0.34 -5.79
CA ALA A 57 9.00 -1.17 -4.75
C ALA A 57 9.39 -0.72 -3.35
N ALA A 58 10.65 -0.33 -3.14
CA ALA A 58 11.11 0.22 -1.87
C ALA A 58 10.40 1.54 -1.52
N TRP A 59 10.20 2.41 -2.52
CA TRP A 59 9.43 3.64 -2.35
C TRP A 59 7.97 3.37 -1.98
N ILE A 60 7.30 2.44 -2.67
CA ILE A 60 5.91 2.06 -2.36
C ILE A 60 5.80 1.50 -0.94
N THR A 61 6.70 0.60 -0.54
CA THR A 61 6.72 0.05 0.82
C THR A 61 6.92 1.14 1.87
N ALA A 62 7.84 2.08 1.64
CA ALA A 62 8.04 3.20 2.56
C ALA A 62 6.79 4.09 2.64
N ALA A 63 6.16 4.39 1.50
CA ALA A 63 4.95 5.19 1.45
C ALA A 63 3.74 4.50 2.11
N GLU A 64 3.59 3.18 1.97
CA GLU A 64 2.55 2.40 2.68
C GLU A 64 2.78 2.38 4.21
N ILE A 65 4.04 2.42 4.66
CA ILE A 65 4.39 2.52 6.09
C ILE A 65 4.14 3.94 6.62
N GLU A 66 4.46 4.96 5.84
CA GLU A 66 4.28 6.37 6.20
C GLU A 66 2.83 6.84 6.10
N ASP A 67 1.98 6.14 5.34
CA ASP A 67 0.54 6.39 5.24
C ASP A 67 -0.22 5.89 6.48
N VAL A 68 0.14 6.47 7.63
CA VAL A 68 -0.57 6.36 8.91
C VAL A 68 -1.74 7.34 9.02
N ALA A 69 -1.98 8.15 7.99
CA ALA A 69 -2.90 9.29 8.05
C ALA A 69 -4.37 8.90 8.32
N ASP A 70 -4.79 7.69 7.95
CA ASP A 70 -6.15 7.18 8.14
C ASP A 70 -6.21 5.78 8.78
N ILE A 71 -5.16 5.35 9.48
CA ILE A 71 -5.26 4.13 10.29
C ILE A 71 -6.08 4.49 11.53
N GLU A 72 -7.41 4.42 11.42
CA GLU A 72 -8.27 4.31 12.59
C GLU A 72 -7.79 3.07 13.36
N ALA A 73 -7.19 3.30 14.52
CA ALA A 73 -6.86 2.22 15.43
C ALA A 73 -8.13 1.39 15.62
N ILE A 74 -8.04 0.07 15.41
CA ILE A 74 -9.16 -0.83 15.66
C ILE A 74 -9.70 -0.50 17.05
N GLU A 75 -11.00 -0.20 17.14
CA GLU A 75 -11.63 0.10 18.42
C GLU A 75 -11.31 -1.01 19.43
N GLY A 76 -10.71 -0.63 20.56
CA GLY A 76 -10.26 -1.57 21.59
C GLY A 76 -8.84 -2.12 21.44
N ALA A 77 -8.12 -1.88 20.34
CA ALA A 77 -6.73 -2.34 20.18
C ALA A 77 -5.78 -1.69 21.20
N SER A 78 -5.92 -0.39 21.46
CA SER A 78 -5.11 0.30 22.47
C SER A 78 -5.40 -0.22 23.88
N ALA A 79 -6.67 -0.48 24.20
CA ALA A 79 -7.08 -1.05 25.48
C ALA A 79 -6.57 -2.50 25.66
N PHE A 80 -6.57 -3.28 24.58
CA PHE A 80 -6.04 -4.64 24.57
C PHE A 80 -4.52 -4.67 24.78
N ILE A 81 -3.74 -3.85 24.05
CA ILE A 81 -2.28 -3.77 24.26
C ILE A 81 -1.95 -3.30 25.68
N ALA A 82 -2.71 -2.34 26.22
CA ALA A 82 -2.54 -1.88 27.60
C ALA A 82 -2.87 -2.95 28.65
N SER A 83 -3.60 -4.00 28.27
CA SER A 83 -3.96 -5.12 29.16
C SER A 83 -2.97 -6.28 29.14
N LEU A 84 -1.98 -6.27 28.22
CA LEU A 84 -0.98 -7.32 28.14
C LEU A 84 0.06 -7.14 29.26
N PRO A 85 0.42 -8.23 29.99
CA PRO A 85 1.51 -8.18 30.95
C PRO A 85 2.86 -7.96 30.23
N PRO A 86 3.84 -7.37 30.93
CA PRO A 86 5.17 -7.08 30.37
C PRO A 86 5.98 -8.32 30.02
#